data_AF-A0A8T4U3C4-F1
#
_entry.id   AF-A0A8T4U3C4-F1
#
_cell.length_a   1.000
_cell.length_b   1.000
_cell.length_c   1.000
_cell.angle_alpha   90.00
_cell.angle_beta   90.00
_cell.angle_gamma   90.00
#
_symmetry.space_group_name_H-M   'P 1'
#
loop_
_entity.id
_entity.type
_entity.pdbx_description
1 polymer ?
#
loop_
_entity_poly.entity_id
_entity_poly.type
_entity_poly.pdbx_seq_one_letter_code
_entity_poly.pdbx_strand_id
1 'polypeptide(L)' 'MGKIVVKNAVTRKPGHLYYIDGQGNVCEAVMARGGRKKKATKKTTKKRK' A
#
# COMPACT_ATOMS: atom_id res chain seq x y z
N MET A 1 18.64 13.69 -16.90
CA MET A 1 18.64 13.50 -15.43
C MET A 1 17.29 13.94 -14.88
N GLY A 2 16.66 13.14 -14.01
CA GLY A 2 15.39 13.52 -13.40
C GLY A 2 15.57 14.67 -12.39
N LYS A 3 14.61 15.61 -12.35
CA LYS A 3 14.58 16.71 -11.38
C LYS A 3 13.44 16.46 -10.38
N ILE A 4 13.72 16.66 -9.09
CA ILE A 4 12.68 16.63 -8.05
C ILE A 4 11.80 17.88 -8.24
N VAL A 5 10.54 17.67 -8.62
CA VAL A 5 9.57 18.76 -8.84
C VAL A 5 8.95 19.23 -7.51
N VAL A 6 8.71 18.29 -6.58
CA VAL A 6 8.09 18.56 -5.28
C VAL A 6 8.83 17.80 -4.20
N LYS A 7 9.25 18.51 -3.15
CA LYS A 7 9.79 17.91 -1.93
C LYS A 7 8.64 17.63 -0.96
N ASN A 8 8.72 16.53 -0.21
CA ASN A 8 7.74 16.14 0.81
C ASN A 8 6.29 16.06 0.30
N ALA A 9 6.09 15.54 -0.92
CA ALA A 9 4.76 15.42 -1.53
C ALA A 9 3.76 14.59 -0.68
N VAL A 10 4.25 13.74 0.24
CA VAL A 10 3.41 12.97 1.17
C VAL A 10 4.01 12.93 2.57
N THR A 11 3.14 13.03 3.58
CA THR A 11 3.48 12.78 4.98
C THR A 11 3.31 11.29 5.28
N ARG A 12 4.41 10.60 5.60
CA ARG A 12 4.40 9.15 5.81
C ARG A 12 4.02 8.81 7.25
N LYS A 13 3.01 7.96 7.41
CA LYS A 13 2.60 7.43 8.71
C LYS A 13 3.45 6.22 9.11
N PRO A 14 3.83 6.09 10.39
CA PRO A 14 4.53 4.91 10.86
C PRO A 14 3.63 3.68 10.72
N GLY A 15 4.16 2.58 10.17
CA GLY A 15 3.40 1.35 9.99
C GLY A 15 2.72 1.20 8.62
N HIS A 16 2.91 2.15 7.71
CA HIS A 16 2.34 2.11 6.37
C HIS A 16 3.42 1.98 5.28
N LEU A 17 3.12 1.21 4.24
CA LEU A 17 3.89 1.09 3.02
C LEU A 17 3.37 2.11 2.00
N TYR A 18 4.26 2.91 1.45
CA TYR A 18 3.95 3.87 0.38
C TYR A 18 4.65 3.43 -0.90
N TYR A 19 3.90 3.33 -2.00
CA TYR A 19 4.40 2.90 -3.30
C TYR A 19 3.72 3.67 -4.43
N ILE A 20 4.30 3.59 -5.62
CA ILE A 20 3.73 4.17 -6.84
C ILE A 20 3.14 3.02 -7.67
N ASP A 21 1.88 3.16 -8.09
CA ASP A 21 1.24 2.17 -8.95
C ASP A 21 1.64 2.37 -10.43
N GLY A 22 1.17 1.48 -11.32
CA GLY A 22 1.44 1.59 -12.75
C GLY A 22 0.81 2.82 -13.41
N GLN A 23 -0.13 3.50 -12.74
CA GLN A 23 -0.77 4.73 -13.21
C GLN A 23 -0.07 5.98 -12.69
N GLY A 24 0.96 5.83 -11.84
CA GLY A 24 1.71 6.94 -11.26
C GLY A 24 1.13 7.52 -9.98
N ASN A 25 0.13 6.88 -9.37
CA ASN A 25 -0.48 7.34 -8.13
C ASN A 25 0.35 6.92 -6.91
N VAL A 26 0.35 7.73 -5.85
CA VAL A 26 0.92 7.34 -4.56
C VAL A 26 -0.14 6.59 -3.74
N CYS A 27 0.11 5.32 -3.46
CA CYS A 27 -0.80 4.46 -2.69
C CYS A 27 -0.25 4.21 -1.27
N GLU A 28 -1.16 3.97 -0.32
CA GLU A 28 -0.85 3.67 1.09
C GLU A 28 -1.42 2.28 1.47
N ALA A 29 -0.62 1.44 2.12
CA ALA A 29 -1.06 0.13 2.62
C ALA A 29 -0.57 -0.13 4.06
N VAL A 30 -1.44 -0.66 4.92
CA VAL A 30 -1.06 -1.02 6.30
C VAL A 30 -0.14 -2.25 6.29
N MET A 31 1.07 -2.10 6.84
CA MET A 31 2.05 -3.18 6.89
C MET A 31 1.61 -4.30 7.85
N ALA A 32 1.70 -5.55 7.39
CA ALA A 32 1.53 -6.72 8.25
C ALA A 32 2.79 -6.94 9.08
N ARG A 33 2.96 -6.17 10.15
CA ARG A 33 4.02 -6.42 11.14
C ARG A 33 3.68 -7.69 11.93
N GLY A 34 4.64 -8.61 12.02
CA GLY A 34 4.47 -9.86 12.78
C GLY A 34 4.16 -9.53 14.24
N GLY A 35 3.01 -10.00 14.73
CA GLY A 35 2.53 -9.70 16.09
C GLY A 35 1.02 -9.82 16.25
N ARG A 36 0.26 -9.67 15.16
CA ARG A 36 -1.19 -9.95 15.14
C ARG A 36 -1.50 -10.99 14.07
N LYS A 37 -1.84 -12.22 14.50
CA LYS A 37 -2.45 -13.23 13.61
C LYS A 37 -3.71 -12.62 13.01
N LYS A 38 -3.66 -12.19 11.74
CA LYS A 38 -4.88 -11.85 11.00
C LYS A 38 -5.73 -13.13 10.96
N LYS A 39 -6.96 -13.10 11.47
CA LYS A 39 -7.94 -14.17 11.21
C LYS A 39 -8.01 -14.30 9.70
N ALA A 40 -7.73 -15.50 9.18
CA ALA A 40 -7.81 -15.77 7.75
C ALA A 40 -9.19 -15.36 7.26
N THR A 41 -9.29 -14.25 6.53
CA THR A 41 -10.51 -13.92 5.82
C THR A 41 -10.69 -15.02 4.78
N LYS A 42 -11.77 -15.79 4.93
CA LYS A 42 -12.19 -16.84 3.98
C LYS A 42 -12.08 -16.24 2.58
N LYS A 43 -11.18 -16.78 1.73
CA LYS A 43 -11.14 -16.42 0.32
C LYS A 43 -12.51 -16.74 -0.26
N THR A 44 -13.35 -15.73 -0.44
CA THR A 44 -14.54 -15.86 -1.27
C THR A 44 -14.03 -15.95 -2.69
N THR A 45 -13.94 -17.18 -3.19
CA THR A 45 -13.82 -17.47 -4.61
C THR A 45 -15.00 -16.80 -5.30
N LYS A 46 -14.78 -15.63 -5.91
CA LYS A 46 -15.75 -15.03 -6.82
C LYS A 46 -15.86 -16.03 -7.98
N LYS A 47 -16.89 -16.88 -7.92
CA LYS A 47 -17.26 -17.81 -8.98
C LYS A 47 -17.44 -16.95 -10.24
N ARG A 48 -16.54 -17.07 -11.20
CA ARG A 48 -16.71 -16.48 -12.53
C ARG A 48 -18.00 -17.08 -13.10
N LYS A 49 -18.93 -16.22 -13.49
CA LYS A 49 -20.08 -16.58 -14.32
C LYS A 49 -19.69 -16.33 -15.76
#